data_AF-A0A965WWE4-F1
#
_entry.id   AF-A0A965WWE4-F1
#
_cell.length_a   1.000
_cell.length_b   1.000
_cell.length_c   1.000
_cell.angle_alpha   90.00
_cell.angle_beta   90.00
_cell.angle_gamma   90.00
#
_symmetry.space_group_name_H-M   'P 1'
#
loop_
_entity.id
_entity.type
_entity.pdbx_description
1 polymer ?
#
loop_
_entity_poly.entity_id
_entity_poly.type
_entity_poly.pdbx_seq_one_letter_code
_entity_poly.pdbx_strand_id
1 'polypeptide(L)'
;MALVNTKEMFKKAYEGGYAIGAFNVNNMEIIQGITEGAKMENSPVILQVSAGARKYAKHVYLMKMIEAAIEDTDLPIAVHLDHGPDFETCKSCIDGGFTSVMIDGSHLTFEENIEVTRRVVDYAHSQKRYVTVEGELGRLAGVEDDVKVSAEDSSYTRPEEVEEFASRTGVDSLAIAIGTSHGAYKFKGEAKLRFDILEEVEKRLPGFPIVLHGASSVIPEYVDMINQYGGHMPGAQGVPEAMLRK
;
A
#
# COMPACT_ATOMS: atom_id res chain seq x y z
N MET A 1 12.29 5.84 18.78
CA MET A 1 11.93 4.41 19.00
C MET A 1 12.56 3.47 17.97
N ALA A 2 12.40 2.14 18.10
CA ALA A 2 12.65 1.23 16.97
C ALA A 2 11.46 1.29 15.99
N LEU A 3 11.69 0.95 14.71
CA LEU A 3 10.60 0.70 13.76
C LEU A 3 9.56 -0.24 14.36
N VAL A 4 8.30 -0.14 13.95
CA VAL A 4 7.23 -1.07 14.37
C VAL A 4 6.75 -1.94 13.21
N ASN A 5 5.95 -2.96 13.51
CA ASN A 5 5.35 -3.86 12.53
C ASN A 5 3.86 -3.49 12.33
N THR A 6 3.32 -3.69 11.12
CA THR A 6 1.94 -3.29 10.78
C THR A 6 0.86 -4.10 11.51
N LYS A 7 1.16 -5.27 12.06
CA LYS A 7 0.21 -6.12 12.80
C LYS A 7 -0.43 -5.41 13.99
N GLU A 8 0.39 -4.79 14.85
CA GLU A 8 -0.10 -4.05 16.01
C GLU A 8 -0.73 -2.71 15.59
N MET A 9 -0.22 -2.11 14.50
CA MET A 9 -0.80 -0.89 13.93
C MET A 9 -2.24 -1.13 13.46
N PHE A 10 -2.46 -2.17 12.65
CA PHE A 10 -3.79 -2.52 12.15
C PHE A 10 -4.73 -2.96 13.26
N LYS A 11 -4.25 -3.74 14.23
CA LYS A 11 -5.07 -4.09 15.41
C LYS A 11 -5.62 -2.83 16.09
N LYS A 12 -4.77 -1.85 16.38
CA LYS A 12 -5.21 -0.58 17.00
C LYS A 12 -6.13 0.24 16.08
N ALA A 13 -5.89 0.22 14.78
CA ALA A 13 -6.72 0.88 13.78
C ALA A 13 -8.16 0.34 13.79
N TYR A 14 -8.31 -0.99 13.79
CA TYR A 14 -9.61 -1.64 13.86
C TYR A 14 -10.29 -1.43 15.22
N GLU A 15 -9.55 -1.55 16.34
CA GLU A 15 -10.09 -1.29 17.68
C GLU A 15 -10.51 0.18 17.87
N GLY A 16 -9.81 1.10 17.23
CA GLY A 16 -10.04 2.55 17.32
C GLY A 16 -10.96 3.12 16.24
N GLY A 17 -11.36 2.34 15.24
CA GLY A 17 -12.21 2.79 14.13
C GLY A 17 -11.54 3.85 13.23
N TYR A 18 -10.25 3.69 12.93
CA TYR A 18 -9.50 4.60 12.05
C TYR A 18 -8.69 3.84 11.00
N ALA A 19 -8.22 4.56 9.97
CA ALA A 19 -7.33 4.04 8.94
C ALA A 19 -5.90 4.58 9.12
N ILE A 20 -4.91 3.87 8.59
CA ILE A 20 -3.51 4.29 8.62
C ILE A 20 -3.06 4.63 7.21
N GLY A 21 -2.50 5.82 7.03
CA GLY A 21 -1.92 6.22 5.76
C GLY A 21 -0.61 5.49 5.48
N ALA A 22 -0.49 4.93 4.27
CA ALA A 22 0.76 4.45 3.71
C ALA A 22 1.20 5.41 2.60
N PHE A 23 2.35 6.03 2.79
CA PHE A 23 2.83 7.10 1.90
C PHE A 23 4.16 6.72 1.25
N ASN A 24 4.22 6.81 -0.08
CA ASN A 24 5.44 6.53 -0.82
C ASN A 24 6.53 7.55 -0.52
N VAL A 25 7.77 7.08 -0.31
CA VAL A 25 8.93 7.94 -0.06
C VAL A 25 10.06 7.69 -1.05
N ASN A 26 10.66 8.77 -1.55
CA ASN A 26 11.74 8.70 -2.55
C ASN A 26 12.92 9.61 -2.21
N ASN A 27 12.77 10.58 -1.30
CA ASN A 27 13.83 11.52 -0.89
C ASN A 27 13.59 12.03 0.54
N MET A 28 14.48 12.91 1.01
CA MET A 28 14.45 13.46 2.36
C MET A 28 13.23 14.35 2.61
N GLU A 29 12.93 15.25 1.68
CA GLU A 29 11.87 16.25 1.81
C GLU A 29 10.48 15.61 1.92
N ILE A 30 10.23 14.53 1.17
CA ILE A 30 8.98 13.78 1.26
C ILE A 30 8.87 13.09 2.63
N ILE A 31 9.95 12.47 3.12
CA ILE A 31 9.98 11.85 4.45
C ILE A 31 9.68 12.88 5.54
N GLN A 32 10.32 14.04 5.49
CA GLN A 32 10.07 15.13 6.43
C GLN A 32 8.61 15.58 6.38
N GLY A 33 8.07 15.90 5.20
CA GLY A 33 6.69 16.36 5.06
C GLY A 33 5.65 15.36 5.62
N ILE A 34 5.83 14.06 5.35
CA ILE A 34 4.95 13.01 5.87
C ILE A 34 5.06 12.90 7.39
N THR A 35 6.29 12.84 7.91
CA THR A 35 6.51 12.55 9.33
C THR A 35 6.21 13.76 10.23
N GLU A 36 6.45 14.99 9.75
CA GLU A 36 6.01 16.21 10.40
C GLU A 36 4.49 16.30 10.46
N GLY A 37 3.79 16.03 9.35
CA GLY A 37 2.33 15.98 9.31
C GLY A 37 1.76 14.92 10.27
N ALA A 38 2.31 13.70 10.22
CA ALA A 38 1.92 12.63 11.15
C ALA A 38 2.19 13.00 12.62
N LYS A 39 3.25 13.78 12.89
CA LYS A 39 3.59 14.24 14.24
C LYS A 39 2.59 15.27 14.75
N MET A 40 2.17 16.22 13.92
CA MET A 40 1.15 17.21 14.27
C MET A 40 -0.17 16.52 14.67
N GLU A 41 -0.53 15.45 13.97
CA GLU A 41 -1.75 14.67 14.22
C GLU A 41 -1.58 13.56 15.28
N ASN A 42 -0.36 13.35 15.81
CA ASN A 42 -0.01 12.21 16.66
C ASN A 42 -0.44 10.85 16.08
N SER A 43 -0.31 10.69 14.77
CA SER A 43 -0.76 9.51 14.03
C SER A 43 0.37 8.51 13.80
N PRO A 44 0.13 7.19 13.88
CA PRO A 44 1.02 6.21 13.27
C PRO A 44 1.07 6.41 11.75
N VAL A 45 2.18 6.00 11.13
CA VAL A 45 2.36 6.12 9.68
C VAL A 45 3.14 4.94 9.10
N ILE A 46 2.76 4.53 7.89
CA ILE A 46 3.52 3.58 7.08
C ILE A 46 4.28 4.37 6.02
N LEU A 47 5.61 4.24 6.01
CA LEU A 47 6.44 4.75 4.93
C LEU A 47 6.70 3.61 3.96
N GLN A 48 6.14 3.71 2.76
CA GLN A 48 6.27 2.66 1.76
C GLN A 48 7.26 3.04 0.66
N VAL A 49 7.96 2.03 0.17
CA VAL A 49 9.05 2.21 -0.79
C VAL A 49 8.81 1.24 -1.94
N SER A 50 8.64 1.79 -3.13
CA SER A 50 8.46 1.01 -4.35
C SER A 50 9.79 0.54 -4.93
N ALA A 51 9.75 -0.38 -5.91
CA ALA A 51 10.96 -0.81 -6.62
C ALA A 51 11.67 0.36 -7.32
N GLY A 52 10.89 1.28 -7.92
CA GLY A 52 11.37 2.51 -8.53
C GLY A 52 12.07 3.43 -7.52
N ALA A 53 11.49 3.62 -6.33
CA ALA A 53 12.08 4.39 -5.25
C ALA A 53 13.44 3.83 -4.81
N ARG A 54 13.53 2.50 -4.66
CA ARG A 54 14.80 1.82 -4.31
C ARG A 54 15.85 2.00 -5.40
N LYS A 55 15.48 1.96 -6.67
CA LYS A 55 16.41 2.20 -7.78
C LYS A 55 16.91 3.65 -7.80
N TYR A 56 16.04 4.61 -7.51
CA TYR A 56 16.36 6.03 -7.48
C TYR A 56 17.25 6.41 -6.29
N ALA A 57 16.78 6.20 -5.07
CA ALA A 57 17.44 6.68 -3.85
C ALA A 57 18.46 5.69 -3.27
N LYS A 58 18.39 4.42 -3.68
CA LYS A 58 19.11 3.28 -3.09
C LYS A 58 18.64 2.97 -1.67
N HIS A 59 18.54 1.68 -1.38
CA HIS A 59 18.06 1.12 -0.11
C HIS A 59 18.68 1.77 1.13
N VAL A 60 20.02 1.91 1.14
CA VAL A 60 20.76 2.42 2.31
C VAL A 60 20.38 3.85 2.66
N TYR A 61 20.21 4.74 1.67
CA TYR A 61 19.84 6.13 1.94
C TYR A 61 18.41 6.21 2.49
N LEU A 62 17.47 5.47 1.89
CA LEU A 62 16.09 5.42 2.36
C LEU A 62 16.02 4.97 3.82
N MET A 63 16.68 3.87 4.18
CA MET A 63 16.70 3.39 5.56
C MET A 63 17.32 4.41 6.52
N LYS A 64 18.43 5.06 6.14
CA LYS A 64 19.07 6.08 7.00
C LYS A 64 18.22 7.32 7.20
N MET A 65 17.50 7.76 6.16
CA MET A 65 16.56 8.89 6.28
C MET A 65 15.36 8.53 7.16
N ILE A 66 14.84 7.30 7.04
CA ILE A 66 13.73 6.83 7.88
C ILE A 66 14.17 6.66 9.34
N GLU A 67 15.37 6.11 9.59
CA GLU A 67 15.96 6.06 10.93
C GLU A 67 16.04 7.45 11.57
N ALA A 68 16.50 8.45 10.81
CA ALA A 68 16.56 9.83 11.28
C ALA A 68 15.15 10.39 11.60
N ALA A 69 14.15 10.12 10.76
CA ALA A 69 12.79 10.58 11.00
C ALA A 69 12.15 9.95 12.26
N ILE A 70 12.49 8.70 12.58
CA ILE A 70 12.03 8.06 13.82
C ILE A 70 12.69 8.68 15.04
N GLU A 71 13.98 9.02 14.96
CA GLU A 71 14.71 9.68 16.04
C GLU A 71 14.18 11.10 16.30
N ASP A 72 13.87 11.84 15.23
CA ASP A 72 13.37 13.21 15.31
C ASP A 72 11.93 13.31 15.82
N THR A 73 11.05 12.40 15.38
CA THR A 73 9.61 12.49 15.66
C THR A 73 9.12 11.61 16.81
N ASP A 74 9.86 10.54 17.14
CA ASP A 74 9.45 9.45 18.05
C ASP A 74 8.08 8.82 17.69
N LEU A 75 7.69 8.88 16.41
CA LEU A 75 6.45 8.28 15.92
C LEU A 75 6.58 6.75 15.76
N PRO A 76 5.47 6.01 15.90
CA PRO A 76 5.42 4.62 15.46
C PRO A 76 5.38 4.56 13.92
N ILE A 77 6.53 4.21 13.33
CA ILE A 77 6.72 4.10 11.87
C ILE A 77 6.98 2.65 11.45
N ALA A 78 6.27 2.19 10.43
CA ALA A 78 6.55 0.95 9.73
C ALA A 78 7.16 1.25 8.35
N VAL A 79 8.10 0.42 7.91
CA VAL A 79 8.68 0.51 6.55
C VAL A 79 8.17 -0.65 5.72
N HIS A 80 7.52 -0.32 4.61
CA HIS A 80 6.79 -1.25 3.76
C HIS A 80 7.41 -1.29 2.35
N LEU A 81 7.58 -2.49 1.78
CA LEU A 81 7.89 -2.63 0.35
C LEU A 81 6.57 -2.60 -0.42
N ASP A 82 6.41 -1.58 -1.25
CA ASP A 82 5.24 -1.40 -2.10
C ASP A 82 5.42 -2.15 -3.43
N HIS A 83 4.42 -2.94 -3.83
CA HIS A 83 4.39 -3.76 -5.05
C HIS A 83 5.70 -4.54 -5.31
N GLY A 84 6.07 -5.44 -4.40
CA GLY A 84 7.20 -6.34 -4.62
C GLY A 84 6.97 -7.22 -5.86
N PRO A 85 7.83 -7.16 -6.89
CA PRO A 85 7.60 -7.87 -8.15
C PRO A 85 7.96 -9.36 -8.09
N ASP A 86 8.81 -9.74 -7.13
CA ASP A 86 9.30 -11.10 -6.98
C ASP A 86 9.77 -11.37 -5.54
N PHE A 87 9.97 -12.66 -5.25
CA PHE A 87 10.46 -13.12 -3.96
C PHE A 87 11.83 -12.53 -3.59
N GLU A 88 12.75 -12.37 -4.54
CA GLU A 88 14.11 -11.90 -4.27
C GLU A 88 14.11 -10.43 -3.84
N THR A 89 13.23 -9.62 -4.41
CA THR A 89 13.02 -8.21 -4.03
C THR A 89 12.44 -8.12 -2.62
N CYS A 90 11.41 -8.93 -2.31
CA CYS A 90 10.83 -9.01 -0.98
C CYS A 90 11.88 -9.43 0.06
N LYS A 91 12.61 -10.51 -0.23
CA LYS A 91 13.71 -11.01 0.61
C LYS A 91 14.78 -9.94 0.84
N SER A 92 15.20 -9.24 -0.21
CA SER A 92 16.20 -8.16 -0.10
C SER A 92 15.72 -7.01 0.78
N CYS A 93 14.44 -6.64 0.72
CA CYS A 93 13.86 -5.63 1.61
C CYS A 93 13.81 -6.08 3.07
N ILE A 94 13.36 -7.32 3.30
CA ILE A 94 13.32 -7.94 4.62
C ILE A 94 14.72 -7.96 5.25
N ASP A 95 15.71 -8.49 4.53
CA ASP A 95 17.12 -8.55 4.98
C ASP A 95 17.70 -7.14 5.19
N GLY A 96 17.18 -6.17 4.44
CA GLY A 96 17.54 -4.76 4.51
C GLY A 96 16.85 -3.97 5.63
N GLY A 97 16.05 -4.62 6.50
CA GLY A 97 15.46 -4.00 7.68
C GLY A 97 14.02 -3.50 7.53
N PHE A 98 13.34 -3.84 6.42
CA PHE A 98 11.91 -3.55 6.27
C PHE A 98 11.09 -4.36 7.27
N THR A 99 9.94 -3.81 7.67
CA THR A 99 9.11 -4.36 8.74
C THR A 99 7.76 -4.86 8.25
N SER A 100 7.45 -4.54 7.00
CA SER A 100 6.36 -5.06 6.20
C SER A 100 6.84 -5.17 4.76
N VAL A 101 6.34 -6.14 4.01
CA VAL A 101 6.51 -6.20 2.56
C VAL A 101 5.20 -6.57 1.89
N MET A 102 5.02 -6.13 0.66
CA MET A 102 3.98 -6.64 -0.23
C MET A 102 4.62 -7.44 -1.35
N ILE A 103 3.99 -8.56 -1.71
CA ILE A 103 4.25 -9.30 -2.94
C ILE A 103 3.05 -9.15 -3.87
N ASP A 104 3.26 -8.57 -5.04
CA ASP A 104 2.21 -8.38 -6.04
C ASP A 104 2.21 -9.55 -7.03
N GLY A 105 1.47 -10.60 -6.67
CA GLY A 105 1.15 -11.73 -7.53
C GLY A 105 -0.16 -11.59 -8.30
N SER A 106 -0.79 -10.42 -8.30
CA SER A 106 -2.16 -10.20 -8.81
C SER A 106 -2.36 -10.54 -10.28
N HIS A 107 -1.29 -10.48 -11.06
CA HIS A 107 -1.26 -10.77 -12.48
C HIS A 107 -1.07 -12.25 -12.81
N LEU A 108 -0.74 -13.08 -11.81
CA LEU A 108 -0.55 -14.52 -11.94
C LEU A 108 -1.89 -15.25 -11.83
N THR A 109 -1.90 -16.56 -12.14
CA THR A 109 -3.05 -17.38 -11.79
C THR A 109 -3.21 -17.48 -10.27
N PHE A 110 -4.42 -17.78 -9.79
CA PHE A 110 -4.71 -17.85 -8.35
C PHE A 110 -3.76 -18.80 -7.59
N GLU A 111 -3.46 -19.96 -8.16
CA GLU A 111 -2.54 -20.94 -7.57
C GLU A 111 -1.09 -20.45 -7.54
N GLU A 112 -0.61 -19.82 -8.61
CA GLU A 112 0.73 -19.24 -8.68
C GLU A 112 0.89 -18.05 -7.71
N ASN A 113 -0.15 -17.22 -7.58
CA ASN A 113 -0.20 -16.13 -6.61
C ASN A 113 -0.13 -16.68 -5.18
N ILE A 114 -0.89 -17.74 -4.85
CA ILE A 114 -0.79 -18.41 -3.55
C ILE A 114 0.63 -18.95 -3.32
N GLU A 115 1.24 -19.60 -4.31
CA GLU A 115 2.57 -20.18 -4.18
C GLU A 115 3.64 -19.11 -3.88
N VAL A 116 3.70 -18.05 -4.69
CA VAL A 116 4.69 -16.97 -4.51
C VAL A 116 4.45 -16.22 -3.21
N THR A 117 3.19 -15.93 -2.89
CA THR A 117 2.83 -15.20 -1.67
C THR A 117 3.18 -16.01 -0.43
N ARG A 118 2.83 -17.31 -0.39
CA ARG A 118 3.20 -18.18 0.72
C ARG A 118 4.71 -18.27 0.90
N ARG A 119 5.47 -18.35 -0.19
CA ARG A 119 6.94 -18.38 -0.13
C ARG A 119 7.51 -17.12 0.53
N VAL A 120 6.95 -15.94 0.22
CA VAL A 120 7.33 -14.66 0.88
C VAL A 120 6.92 -14.67 2.35
N VAL A 121 5.69 -15.10 2.67
CA VAL A 121 5.17 -15.24 4.04
C VAL A 121 6.09 -16.13 4.89
N ASP A 122 6.38 -17.35 4.42
CA ASP A 122 7.24 -18.31 5.12
C ASP A 122 8.61 -17.69 5.47
N TYR A 123 9.21 -16.98 4.50
CA TYR A 123 10.48 -16.30 4.72
C TYR A 123 10.37 -15.13 5.71
N ALA A 124 9.38 -14.25 5.53
CA ALA A 124 9.17 -13.05 6.34
C ALA A 124 8.83 -13.39 7.81
N HIS A 125 7.99 -14.40 8.02
CA HIS A 125 7.57 -14.85 9.35
C HIS A 125 8.66 -15.64 10.07
N SER A 126 9.61 -16.25 9.35
CA SER A 126 10.77 -16.94 9.93
C SER A 126 11.84 -16.01 10.50
N GLN A 127 11.78 -14.71 10.19
CA GLN A 127 12.77 -13.74 10.63
C GLN A 127 12.74 -13.56 12.15
N LYS A 128 13.92 -13.32 12.75
CA LYS A 128 14.05 -13.05 14.20
C LYS A 128 13.11 -11.94 14.65
N ARG A 129 12.96 -10.93 13.81
CA ARG A 129 11.92 -9.91 13.93
C ARG A 129 10.83 -10.28 12.94
N TYR A 130 9.63 -10.56 13.45
CA TYR A 130 8.47 -10.82 12.60
C TYR A 130 8.26 -9.66 11.60
N VAL A 131 8.22 -9.99 10.32
CA VAL A 131 7.92 -9.06 9.21
C VAL A 131 6.57 -9.44 8.64
N THR A 132 5.66 -8.47 8.55
CA THR A 132 4.32 -8.70 7.99
C THR A 132 4.35 -8.78 6.47
N VAL A 133 3.43 -9.53 5.90
CA VAL A 133 3.27 -9.65 4.45
C VAL A 133 1.88 -9.24 4.02
N GLU A 134 1.82 -8.33 3.06
CA GLU A 134 0.62 -7.98 2.31
C GLU A 134 0.59 -8.78 1.00
N GLY A 135 -0.57 -9.35 0.68
CA GLY A 135 -0.85 -9.91 -0.65
C GLY A 135 -1.94 -9.11 -1.37
N GLU A 136 -2.14 -9.38 -2.65
CA GLU A 136 -3.15 -8.71 -3.48
C GLU A 136 -4.02 -9.71 -4.25
N LEU A 137 -5.32 -9.43 -4.29
CA LEU A 137 -6.28 -10.12 -5.15
C LEU A 137 -7.09 -9.13 -5.99
N GLY A 138 -7.32 -9.48 -7.25
CA GLY A 138 -7.82 -8.54 -8.25
C GLY A 138 -6.68 -7.72 -8.85
N ARG A 139 -6.95 -6.91 -9.88
CA ARG A 139 -5.90 -6.19 -10.61
C ARG A 139 -6.34 -4.77 -10.91
N LEU A 140 -5.57 -3.78 -10.45
CA LEU A 140 -5.85 -2.37 -10.69
C LEU A 140 -5.42 -1.94 -12.10
N ALA A 141 -6.23 -1.11 -12.76
CA ALA A 141 -5.80 -0.41 -13.97
C ALA A 141 -4.85 0.75 -13.62
N GLY A 142 -4.06 1.24 -14.58
CA GLY A 142 -3.27 2.48 -14.40
C GLY A 142 -1.79 2.31 -14.70
N VAL A 143 -1.00 3.29 -14.24
CA VAL A 143 0.47 3.29 -14.37
C VAL A 143 1.10 3.34 -12.99
N GLU A 144 2.01 2.41 -12.74
CA GLU A 144 2.81 2.31 -11.52
C GLU A 144 4.21 1.81 -11.85
N ASP A 145 5.27 2.51 -11.41
CA ASP A 145 6.68 2.09 -11.57
C ASP A 145 7.02 1.49 -12.95
N ASP A 146 6.59 2.18 -14.02
CA ASP A 146 6.72 1.80 -15.45
C ASP A 146 5.83 0.62 -15.94
N VAL A 147 5.07 -0.01 -15.05
CA VAL A 147 4.04 -1.01 -15.39
C VAL A 147 2.74 -0.29 -15.75
N LYS A 148 2.18 -0.64 -16.92
CA LYS A 148 0.89 -0.11 -17.37
C LYS A 148 -0.12 -1.24 -17.48
N VAL A 149 -1.15 -1.20 -16.65
CA VAL A 149 -2.29 -2.12 -16.72
C VAL A 149 -3.43 -1.46 -17.48
N SER A 150 -3.92 -2.14 -18.51
CA SER A 150 -5.06 -1.66 -19.30
C SER A 150 -6.36 -1.83 -18.51
N ALA A 151 -7.42 -1.11 -18.89
CA ALA A 151 -8.74 -1.32 -18.28
C ALA A 151 -9.32 -2.71 -18.60
N GLU A 152 -8.94 -3.31 -19.72
CA GLU A 152 -9.39 -4.65 -20.13
C GLU A 152 -8.71 -5.74 -19.30
N ASP A 153 -7.48 -5.49 -18.85
CA ASP A 153 -6.70 -6.40 -18.01
C ASP A 153 -6.98 -6.20 -16.51
N SER A 154 -7.75 -5.16 -16.14
CA SER A 154 -8.13 -4.92 -14.74
C SER A 154 -9.28 -5.83 -14.32
N SER A 155 -9.27 -6.25 -13.06
CA SER A 155 -10.29 -7.13 -12.49
C SER A 155 -10.61 -6.73 -11.06
N TYR A 156 -11.87 -6.89 -10.68
CA TYR A 156 -12.26 -6.77 -9.29
C TYR A 156 -11.85 -8.02 -8.51
N THR A 157 -11.60 -7.85 -7.21
CA THR A 157 -11.46 -8.99 -6.30
C THR A 157 -12.74 -9.82 -6.32
N ARG A 158 -12.59 -11.14 -6.37
CA ARG A 158 -13.67 -12.11 -6.22
C ARG A 158 -13.82 -12.45 -4.74
N PRO A 159 -14.90 -12.04 -4.05
CA PRO A 159 -15.01 -12.25 -2.61
C PRO A 159 -14.92 -13.72 -2.19
N GLU A 160 -15.35 -14.66 -3.02
CA GLU A 160 -15.27 -16.09 -2.74
C GLU A 160 -13.84 -16.65 -2.66
N GLU A 161 -12.83 -15.94 -3.18
CA GLU A 161 -11.43 -16.38 -3.21
C GLU A 161 -10.64 -15.93 -1.97
N VAL A 162 -11.12 -14.93 -1.23
CA VAL A 162 -10.30 -14.23 -0.21
C VAL A 162 -10.00 -15.08 1.02
N GLU A 163 -10.95 -15.90 1.48
CA GLU A 163 -10.76 -16.80 2.63
C GLU A 163 -9.71 -17.86 2.32
N GLU A 164 -9.81 -18.45 1.14
CA GLU A 164 -8.87 -19.46 0.67
C GLU A 164 -7.47 -18.84 0.50
N PHE A 165 -7.38 -17.68 -0.14
CA PHE A 165 -6.11 -17.00 -0.33
C PHE A 165 -5.44 -16.66 1.01
N ALA A 166 -6.16 -15.98 1.92
CA ALA A 166 -5.62 -15.59 3.21
C ALA A 166 -5.17 -16.81 4.05
N SER A 167 -5.98 -17.88 4.06
CA SER A 167 -5.67 -19.09 4.83
C SER A 167 -4.51 -19.90 4.25
N ARG A 168 -4.41 -20.04 2.92
CA ARG A 168 -3.36 -20.82 2.25
C ARG A 168 -2.03 -20.09 2.19
N THR A 169 -2.04 -18.76 2.17
CA THR A 169 -0.82 -17.94 2.11
C THR A 169 -0.33 -17.54 3.49
N GLY A 170 -1.22 -17.26 4.45
CA GLY A 170 -0.86 -16.74 5.76
C GLY A 170 -0.51 -15.24 5.77
N VAL A 171 -0.95 -14.46 4.78
CA VAL A 171 -0.75 -13.01 4.75
C VAL A 171 -1.35 -12.31 5.97
N ASP A 172 -0.80 -11.15 6.33
CA ASP A 172 -1.22 -10.33 7.47
C ASP A 172 -2.18 -9.21 7.08
N SER A 173 -2.20 -8.83 5.80
CA SER A 173 -3.14 -7.90 5.19
C SER A 173 -3.41 -8.26 3.73
N LEU A 174 -4.54 -7.81 3.20
CA LEU A 174 -4.98 -8.11 1.84
C LEU A 174 -5.38 -6.84 1.11
N ALA A 175 -4.66 -6.51 0.04
CA ALA A 175 -5.06 -5.52 -0.93
C ALA A 175 -6.19 -6.07 -1.81
N ILE A 176 -7.26 -5.28 -1.99
CA ILE A 176 -8.41 -5.64 -2.82
C ILE A 176 -8.67 -4.60 -3.90
N ALA A 177 -9.03 -5.07 -5.09
CA ALA A 177 -9.46 -4.25 -6.21
C ALA A 177 -10.98 -4.03 -6.18
N ILE A 178 -11.39 -2.81 -5.80
CA ILE A 178 -12.81 -2.38 -5.78
C ILE A 178 -13.11 -1.22 -6.73
N GLY A 179 -12.22 -0.93 -7.69
CA GLY A 179 -12.44 0.07 -8.74
C GLY A 179 -11.53 1.30 -8.68
N THR A 180 -10.50 1.26 -7.85
CA THR A 180 -9.40 2.24 -7.89
C THR A 180 -8.42 1.92 -9.02
N SER A 181 -7.53 2.87 -9.28
CA SER A 181 -6.44 2.77 -10.25
C SER A 181 -5.28 3.64 -9.81
N HIS A 182 -4.07 3.34 -10.27
CA HIS A 182 -2.87 4.12 -9.95
C HIS A 182 -2.82 5.44 -10.76
N GLY A 183 -2.11 6.42 -10.21
CA GLY A 183 -1.93 7.74 -10.83
C GLY A 183 -3.10 8.73 -10.60
N ALA A 184 -3.05 9.85 -11.32
CA ALA A 184 -3.93 11.01 -11.10
C ALA A 184 -5.25 10.98 -11.89
N TYR A 185 -5.41 10.03 -12.82
CA TYR A 185 -6.58 9.91 -13.70
C TYR A 185 -7.37 8.67 -13.35
N LYS A 186 -7.91 8.64 -12.12
CA LYS A 186 -8.47 7.40 -11.58
C LYS A 186 -9.81 7.02 -12.20
N PHE A 187 -10.56 8.04 -12.62
CA PHE A 187 -11.89 7.89 -13.17
C PHE A 187 -12.00 8.69 -14.47
N LYS A 188 -12.68 8.11 -15.47
CA LYS A 188 -13.07 8.83 -16.70
C LYS A 188 -14.43 9.52 -16.57
N GLY A 189 -15.07 9.42 -15.41
CA GLY A 189 -16.40 9.92 -15.11
C GLY A 189 -16.65 9.94 -13.61
N GLU A 190 -17.89 9.73 -13.18
CA GLU A 190 -18.22 9.67 -11.76
C GLU A 190 -17.41 8.58 -11.04
N ALA A 191 -16.81 8.94 -9.91
CA ALA A 191 -16.06 8.01 -9.08
C ALA A 191 -16.98 6.90 -8.56
N LYS A 192 -16.58 5.64 -8.73
CA LYS A 192 -17.37 4.48 -8.29
C LYS A 192 -16.45 3.44 -7.69
N LEU A 193 -16.72 3.10 -6.43
CA LEU A 193 -16.10 1.98 -5.74
C LEU A 193 -17.17 0.91 -5.47
N ARG A 194 -16.79 -0.36 -5.64
CA ARG A 194 -17.61 -1.53 -5.38
C ARG A 194 -17.58 -1.88 -3.89
N PHE A 195 -18.23 -1.05 -3.07
CA PHE A 195 -18.38 -1.30 -1.63
C PHE A 195 -19.08 -2.63 -1.33
N ASP A 196 -19.91 -3.13 -2.24
CA ASP A 196 -20.51 -4.46 -2.13
C ASP A 196 -19.46 -5.60 -2.13
N ILE A 197 -18.33 -5.42 -2.82
CA ILE A 197 -17.19 -6.35 -2.74
C ILE A 197 -16.52 -6.23 -1.37
N LEU A 198 -16.27 -5.01 -0.89
CA LEU A 198 -15.67 -4.79 0.44
C LEU A 198 -16.53 -5.41 1.54
N GLU A 199 -17.84 -5.14 1.56
CA GLU A 199 -18.77 -5.69 2.54
C GLU A 199 -18.80 -7.23 2.54
N GLU A 200 -18.69 -7.86 1.37
CA GLU A 200 -18.64 -9.32 1.27
C GLU A 200 -17.28 -9.86 1.74
N VAL A 201 -16.17 -9.19 1.43
CA VAL A 201 -14.84 -9.53 1.95
C VAL A 201 -14.81 -9.41 3.47
N GLU A 202 -15.38 -8.36 4.06
CA GLU A 202 -15.44 -8.19 5.52
C GLU A 202 -16.27 -9.25 6.23
N LYS A 203 -17.37 -9.73 5.62
CA LYS A 203 -18.15 -10.86 6.17
C LYS A 203 -17.35 -12.15 6.20
N ARG A 204 -16.51 -12.36 5.19
CA ARG A 204 -15.71 -13.56 4.98
C ARG A 204 -14.43 -13.57 5.81
N LEU A 205 -13.81 -12.41 5.95
CA LEU A 205 -12.59 -12.17 6.72
C LEU A 205 -12.85 -11.13 7.83
N PRO A 206 -13.67 -11.45 8.84
CA PRO A 206 -14.06 -10.49 9.86
C PRO A 206 -12.85 -10.01 10.67
N GLY A 207 -12.63 -8.70 10.67
CA GLY A 207 -11.52 -8.05 11.38
C GLY A 207 -10.14 -8.28 10.75
N PHE A 208 -10.09 -8.82 9.54
CA PHE A 208 -8.83 -8.97 8.80
C PHE A 208 -8.43 -7.63 8.14
N PRO A 209 -7.16 -7.20 8.24
CA PRO A 209 -6.73 -5.93 7.65
C PRO A 209 -6.85 -5.90 6.12
N ILE A 210 -7.70 -4.99 5.62
CA ILE A 210 -7.88 -4.74 4.18
C ILE A 210 -7.12 -3.48 3.77
N VAL A 211 -6.51 -3.51 2.58
CA VAL A 211 -5.71 -2.41 2.03
C VAL A 211 -6.33 -1.92 0.73
N LEU A 212 -6.46 -0.60 0.60
CA LEU A 212 -7.01 0.05 -0.58
C LEU A 212 -5.91 0.77 -1.36
N HIS A 213 -5.55 0.18 -2.48
CA HIS A 213 -4.55 0.71 -3.38
C HIS A 213 -5.11 1.80 -4.28
N GLY A 214 -4.24 2.66 -4.83
CA GLY A 214 -4.64 3.70 -5.77
C GLY A 214 -5.67 4.68 -5.19
N ALA A 215 -5.63 4.98 -3.90
CA ALA A 215 -6.69 5.71 -3.18
C ALA A 215 -6.52 7.24 -3.11
N SER A 216 -5.52 7.85 -3.77
CA SER A 216 -5.28 9.30 -3.71
C SER A 216 -6.50 10.11 -4.16
N SER A 217 -6.82 11.19 -3.42
CA SER A 217 -8.01 12.02 -3.69
C SER A 217 -7.86 13.02 -4.83
N VAL A 218 -6.62 13.39 -5.19
CA VAL A 218 -6.31 14.36 -6.27
C VAL A 218 -7.09 15.66 -6.05
N ILE A 219 -6.65 16.44 -5.06
CA ILE A 219 -7.36 17.65 -4.59
C ILE A 219 -7.40 18.70 -5.72
N PRO A 220 -8.58 19.22 -6.10
CA PRO A 220 -8.73 20.16 -7.21
C PRO A 220 -7.84 21.40 -7.11
N GLU A 221 -7.66 21.94 -5.90
CA GLU A 221 -6.80 23.10 -5.65
C GLU A 221 -5.36 22.89 -6.17
N TYR A 222 -4.78 21.70 -5.95
CA TYR A 222 -3.42 21.40 -6.42
C TYR A 222 -3.37 21.11 -7.92
N VAL A 223 -4.43 20.56 -8.51
CA VAL A 223 -4.54 20.39 -9.97
C VAL A 223 -4.60 21.75 -10.65
N ASP A 224 -5.42 22.66 -10.12
CA ASP A 224 -5.57 24.03 -10.62
C ASP A 224 -4.25 24.81 -10.49
N MET A 225 -3.57 24.66 -9.36
CA MET A 225 -2.23 25.24 -9.14
C MET A 225 -1.23 24.74 -10.20
N ILE A 226 -1.18 23.43 -10.47
CA ILE A 226 -0.28 22.87 -11.49
C ILE A 226 -0.60 23.45 -12.87
N ASN A 227 -1.88 23.50 -13.25
CA ASN A 227 -2.31 24.06 -14.54
C ASN A 227 -1.99 25.56 -14.65
N GLN A 228 -2.15 26.31 -13.56
CA GLN A 228 -1.83 27.74 -13.50
C GLN A 228 -0.34 28.01 -13.75
N TYR A 229 0.55 27.16 -13.24
CA TYR A 229 2.00 27.35 -13.35
C TYR A 229 2.65 26.55 -14.50
N GLY A 230 1.89 26.24 -15.55
CA GLY A 230 2.40 25.71 -16.81
C GLY A 230 2.41 24.17 -16.91
N GLY A 231 1.88 23.47 -15.92
CA GLY A 231 1.56 22.05 -16.03
C GLY A 231 0.31 21.80 -16.88
N HIS A 232 0.05 20.53 -17.18
CA HIS A 232 -1.11 20.13 -17.98
C HIS A 232 -1.72 18.84 -17.43
N MET A 233 -2.76 18.99 -16.60
CA MET A 233 -3.47 17.89 -15.94
C MET A 233 -5.00 17.94 -16.15
N PRO A 234 -5.49 18.01 -17.40
CA PRO A 234 -6.92 18.13 -17.67
C PRO A 234 -7.68 16.85 -17.27
N GLY A 235 -8.68 16.99 -16.40
CA GLY A 235 -9.52 15.86 -15.97
C GLY A 235 -8.84 14.91 -14.98
N ALA A 236 -7.76 15.35 -14.32
CA ALA A 236 -7.20 14.63 -13.19
C ALA A 236 -8.25 14.59 -12.05
N GLN A 237 -8.54 13.39 -11.58
CA GLN A 237 -9.56 13.14 -10.57
C GLN A 237 -9.19 11.89 -9.78
N GLY A 238 -9.34 11.97 -8.46
CA GLY A 238 -9.03 10.91 -7.52
C GLY A 238 -10.26 10.36 -6.80
N VAL A 239 -10.01 9.60 -5.74
CA VAL A 239 -11.07 9.03 -4.90
C VAL A 239 -11.63 10.11 -3.96
N PRO A 240 -12.93 10.41 -3.99
CA PRO A 240 -13.52 11.37 -3.07
C PRO A 240 -13.29 10.96 -1.62
N GLU A 241 -12.86 11.88 -0.76
CA GLU A 241 -12.56 11.59 0.65
C GLU A 241 -13.77 11.01 1.40
N ALA A 242 -14.98 11.43 1.06
CA ALA A 242 -16.21 10.88 1.63
C ALA A 242 -16.41 9.38 1.33
N MET A 243 -15.81 8.87 0.26
CA MET A 243 -15.81 7.42 -0.04
C MET A 243 -14.76 6.69 0.80
N LEU A 244 -13.61 7.30 1.10
CA LEU A 244 -12.56 6.71 1.94
C LEU A 244 -12.95 6.62 3.43
N ARG A 245 -13.98 7.36 3.85
CA ARG A 245 -14.52 7.38 5.23
C ARG A 245 -15.69 6.42 5.44
N LYS A 246 -16.16 5.74 4.39
CA LYS A 246 -17.22 4.73 4.47
C LYS A 246 -16.62 3.38 4.79
#